data_AF-A0A3P7JN97-F1
#
_entry.id   AF-A0A3P7JN97-F1
#
_cell.length_a   1.000
_cell.length_b   1.000
_cell.length_c   1.000
_cell.angle_alpha   90.00
_cell.angle_beta   90.00
_cell.angle_gamma   90.00
#
_symmetry.space_group_name_H-M   'P 1'
#
loop_
_entity.id
_entity.type
_entity.pdbx_description
1 polymer ?
#
loop_
_entity_poly.entity_id
_entity_poly.type
_entity_poly.pdbx_seq_one_letter_code
_entity_poly.pdbx_strand_id
1 'polypeptide(L)'
;MEGQFDKVTTGESMDYGVPYDYGSVMHYSSVAYTKNSLLKTVMPLQAHYEHTIGSRVEASFLDFKLLNLAYCSRSCTNTLPCQHGGYPNPNACNSCICPTGLSGTLCDQVQPSSKYSVRQLSKS
;
A
#
# COMPACT_ATOMS: atom_id res chain seq x y z
N MET A 1 -27.09 -5.08 12.75
CA MET A 1 -26.78 -5.32 11.33
C MET A 1 -25.84 -4.21 10.94
N GLU A 2 -24.59 -4.55 10.65
CA GLU A 2 -23.56 -3.57 10.30
C GLU A 2 -23.76 -3.15 8.83
N GLY A 3 -23.73 -1.85 8.58
CA GLY A 3 -23.77 -1.28 7.25
C GLY A 3 -22.42 -1.40 6.55
N GLN A 4 -22.44 -1.55 5.23
CA GLN A 4 -21.21 -1.68 4.41
C GLN A 4 -20.29 -0.45 4.46
N PHE A 5 -20.81 0.69 4.90
CA PHE A 5 -20.07 1.96 5.01
C PHE A 5 -19.88 2.40 6.46
N ASP A 6 -20.27 1.56 7.43
CA ASP A 6 -20.04 1.87 8.84
C ASP A 6 -18.55 1.84 9.11
N LYS A 7 -18.06 2.87 9.81
CA LYS A 7 -16.66 2.97 10.17
C LYS A 7 -16.39 2.06 11.35
N VAL A 8 -15.41 1.18 11.19
CA VAL A 8 -14.87 0.41 12.32
C VAL A 8 -14.17 1.38 13.29
N THR A 9 -14.38 1.18 14.59
CA THR A 9 -13.79 2.05 15.61
C THR A 9 -12.32 1.71 15.85
N THR A 10 -11.57 2.62 16.49
CA THR A 10 -10.17 2.40 16.86
C THR A 10 -10.00 1.35 17.96
N GLY A 11 -11.08 0.98 18.66
CA GLY A 11 -11.06 -0.13 19.62
C GLY A 11 -11.20 -1.51 18.98
N GLU A 12 -11.69 -1.56 17.74
CA GLU A 12 -12.00 -2.79 16.99
C GLU A 12 -11.04 -3.03 15.83
N SER A 13 -10.24 -2.02 15.48
CA SER A 13 -9.25 -2.08 14.40
C SER A 13 -7.88 -1.59 14.86
N MET A 14 -6.82 -2.18 14.30
CA MET A 14 -5.45 -1.72 14.47
C MET A 14 -4.85 -1.42 13.10
N ASP A 15 -4.38 -0.19 12.90
CA ASP A 15 -3.75 0.27 11.66
C ASP A 15 -2.23 0.10 11.64
N TYR A 16 -1.62 -0.27 12.78
CA TYR A 16 -0.18 -0.40 12.95
C TYR A 16 0.62 0.86 12.52
N GLY A 17 -0.01 2.03 12.54
CA GLY A 17 0.57 3.29 12.06
C GLY A 17 0.75 3.37 10.53
N VAL A 18 0.12 2.48 9.76
CA VAL A 18 0.12 2.52 8.29
C VAL A 18 -0.89 3.59 7.83
N PRO A 19 -0.50 4.51 6.92
CA PRO A 19 -1.41 5.56 6.44
C PRO A 19 -2.53 4.99 5.55
N TYR A 20 -3.61 5.76 5.38
CA TYR A 20 -4.72 5.39 4.50
C TYR A 20 -4.26 5.23 3.05
N ASP A 21 -4.49 4.06 2.48
CA ASP A 21 -4.07 3.74 1.12
C ASP A 21 -5.25 3.70 0.15
N TYR A 22 -5.37 4.74 -0.67
CA TYR A 22 -6.36 4.81 -1.75
C TYR A 22 -6.18 3.68 -2.78
N GLY A 23 -4.95 3.19 -2.96
CA GLY A 23 -4.60 2.15 -3.94
C GLY A 23 -4.67 0.73 -3.38
N SER A 24 -5.06 0.55 -2.11
CA SER A 24 -5.21 -0.77 -1.51
C SER A 24 -6.16 -1.64 -2.33
N VAL A 25 -5.82 -2.92 -2.48
CA VAL A 25 -6.70 -3.91 -3.13
C VAL A 25 -8.03 -4.07 -2.39
N MET A 26 -8.03 -3.74 -1.09
CA MET A 26 -9.19 -3.79 -0.21
C MET A 26 -10.08 -2.54 -0.32
N HIS A 27 -9.61 -1.47 -0.98
CA HIS A 27 -10.39 -0.24 -1.11
C HIS A 27 -11.58 -0.45 -2.06
N TYR A 28 -12.77 0.04 -1.68
CA TYR A 28 -13.95 0.03 -2.55
C TYR A 28 -13.77 0.91 -3.78
N SER A 29 -14.40 0.53 -4.89
CA SER A 29 -14.49 1.40 -6.07
C SER A 29 -15.45 2.56 -5.80
N SER A 30 -15.37 3.59 -6.64
CA SER A 30 -16.23 4.78 -6.52
C SER A 30 -17.74 4.48 -6.64
N VAL A 31 -18.10 3.36 -7.26
CA VAL A 31 -19.49 2.93 -7.51
C VAL A 31 -19.92 1.72 -6.66
N ALA A 32 -19.16 1.39 -5.61
CA ALA A 32 -19.48 0.24 -4.76
C ALA A 32 -20.88 0.35 -4.13
N TYR A 33 -21.68 -0.72 -4.23
CA TYR A 33 -23.04 -0.81 -3.69
C TYR A 33 -24.02 0.27 -4.18
N THR A 34 -23.73 0.95 -5.30
CA THR A 34 -24.67 1.91 -5.89
C THR A 34 -25.89 1.21 -6.50
N LYS A 35 -27.05 1.88 -6.50
CA LYS A 35 -28.24 1.44 -7.25
C LYS A 35 -28.17 1.81 -8.74
N ASN A 36 -27.30 2.76 -9.09
CA ASN A 36 -27.13 3.25 -10.45
C ASN A 36 -25.63 3.46 -10.70
N SER A 37 -25.06 2.74 -11.66
CA SER A 37 -23.63 2.76 -11.98
C SER A 37 -23.10 4.14 -12.42
N LEU A 38 -23.98 5.09 -12.74
CA LEU A 38 -23.63 6.47 -13.03
C LEU A 38 -23.43 7.33 -11.78
N LEU A 39 -23.80 6.83 -10.59
CA LEU A 39 -23.70 7.55 -9.32
C LEU A 39 -22.57 6.96 -8.47
N LYS A 40 -21.67 7.83 -8.02
CA LYS A 40 -20.59 7.47 -7.09
C LYS A 40 -21.13 7.45 -5.66
N THR A 41 -20.76 6.43 -4.90
CA THR A 41 -21.03 6.26 -3.46
C THR A 41 -19.81 6.60 -2.61
N VAL A 42 -18.60 6.46 -3.17
CA VAL A 42 -17.33 6.80 -2.52
C VAL A 42 -16.58 7.78 -3.40
N MET A 43 -16.18 8.92 -2.82
CA MET A 43 -15.39 9.95 -3.50
C MET A 43 -14.20 10.33 -2.62
N PRO A 44 -12.96 10.19 -3.11
CA PRO A 44 -11.78 10.69 -2.41
C PRO A 44 -11.90 12.20 -2.18
N LEU A 45 -11.47 12.66 -1.00
CA LEU A 45 -11.39 14.10 -0.71
C LEU A 45 -10.40 14.83 -1.62
N GLN A 46 -9.38 14.10 -2.08
CA GLN A 46 -8.35 14.58 -2.99
C GLN A 46 -8.62 14.02 -4.39
N ALA A 47 -9.00 14.89 -5.33
CA ALA A 47 -9.49 14.50 -6.65
C ALA A 47 -8.50 13.65 -7.48
N HIS A 48 -7.20 13.80 -7.27
CA HIS A 48 -6.19 13.03 -8.01
C HIS A 48 -6.17 11.53 -7.67
N TYR A 49 -6.80 11.11 -6.56
CA TYR A 49 -6.97 9.69 -6.22
C TYR A 49 -8.27 9.07 -6.78
N GLU A 50 -9.08 9.83 -7.52
CA GLU A 50 -10.34 9.32 -8.07
C GLU A 50 -10.15 8.06 -8.92
N HIS A 51 -9.05 8.01 -9.68
CA HIS A 51 -8.69 6.87 -10.53
C HIS A 51 -7.79 5.85 -9.83
N THR A 52 -7.50 6.05 -8.54
CA THR A 52 -6.68 5.12 -7.74
C THR A 52 -7.54 4.12 -6.97
N ILE A 53 -8.69 4.56 -6.46
CA ILE A 53 -9.57 3.72 -5.66
C ILE A 53 -10.24 2.60 -6.47
N GLY A 54 -10.51 1.47 -5.81
CA GLY A 54 -11.15 0.33 -6.45
C GLY A 54 -10.24 -0.50 -7.34
N SER A 55 -8.92 -0.29 -7.28
CA SER A 55 -7.95 -1.17 -7.94
C SER A 55 -8.12 -2.62 -7.47
N ARG A 56 -7.98 -3.56 -8.40
CA ARG A 56 -8.05 -5.02 -8.16
C ARG A 56 -6.88 -5.76 -8.80
N VAL A 57 -5.84 -5.03 -9.23
CA VAL A 57 -4.70 -5.60 -9.96
C VAL A 57 -3.82 -6.42 -9.03
N GLU A 58 -3.34 -5.81 -7.96
CA GLU A 58 -2.47 -6.44 -6.98
C GLU A 58 -2.59 -5.74 -5.62
N ALA A 59 -2.17 -6.43 -4.57
CA ALA A 59 -2.04 -5.83 -3.24
C ALA A 59 -0.96 -4.74 -3.28
N SER A 60 -1.25 -3.62 -2.63
CA SER A 60 -0.33 -2.50 -2.59
C SER A 60 0.87 -2.80 -1.68
N PHE A 61 1.90 -1.96 -1.78
CA PHE A 61 3.01 -1.99 -0.83
C PHE A 61 2.54 -1.85 0.63
N LEU A 62 1.52 -1.02 0.89
CA LEU A 62 1.01 -0.78 2.23
C LEU A 62 0.11 -1.92 2.72
N ASP A 63 -0.59 -2.63 1.83
CA ASP A 63 -1.30 -3.87 2.17
C ASP A 63 -0.31 -4.91 2.71
N PHE A 64 0.81 -5.13 2.01
CA PHE A 64 1.86 -6.04 2.47
C PHE A 64 2.52 -5.55 3.76
N LYS A 65 2.77 -4.24 3.90
CA LYS A 65 3.33 -3.67 5.13
C LYS A 65 2.43 -3.95 6.33
N LEU A 66 1.13 -3.69 6.21
CA LEU A 66 0.14 -3.91 7.27
C LEU A 66 0.12 -5.38 7.70
N LEU A 67 0.08 -6.33 6.74
CA LEU A 67 0.13 -7.76 7.03
C LEU A 67 1.43 -8.18 7.73
N ASN A 68 2.57 -7.64 7.29
CA ASN A 68 3.87 -7.95 7.90
C ASN A 68 3.95 -7.45 9.35
N LEU A 69 3.44 -6.25 9.63
CA LEU A 69 3.39 -5.70 10.99
C LEU A 69 2.47 -6.53 11.90
N ALA A 70 1.32 -6.99 11.37
CA ALA A 70 0.36 -7.78 12.11
C ALA A 70 0.85 -9.20 12.43
N TYR A 71 1.47 -9.89 11.47
CA TYR A 71 1.74 -11.33 11.59
C TYR A 71 3.23 -11.72 11.62
N CYS A 72 4.13 -10.84 11.16
CA CYS A 72 5.55 -11.16 11.00
C CYS A 72 6.48 -10.30 11.88
N SER A 73 5.93 -9.46 12.76
CA SER A 73 6.72 -8.59 13.65
C SER A 73 7.67 -9.33 14.59
N ARG A 74 7.46 -10.64 14.80
CA ARG A 74 8.32 -11.52 15.61
C ARG A 74 9.23 -12.43 14.80
N SER A 75 9.21 -12.34 13.47
CA SER A 75 10.07 -13.19 12.62
C SER A 75 11.56 -12.87 12.80
N CYS A 76 11.89 -11.63 13.16
CA CYS A 76 13.25 -11.15 13.38
C CYS A 76 13.41 -10.63 14.81
N THR A 77 14.56 -10.88 15.42
CA THR A 77 14.88 -10.39 16.78
C THR A 77 15.52 -9.01 16.77
N ASN A 78 16.14 -8.63 15.67
CA ASN A 78 16.75 -7.32 15.48
C ASN A 78 15.73 -6.31 14.95
N THR A 79 15.91 -5.05 15.33
CA THR A 79 15.14 -3.93 14.80
C THR A 79 15.99 -3.19 13.77
N LEU A 80 15.47 -3.02 12.55
CA LEU A 80 16.12 -2.24 11.49
C LEU A 80 15.46 -0.87 11.34
N PRO A 81 16.24 0.23 11.27
CA PRO A 81 15.71 1.57 11.05
C PRO A 81 15.44 1.81 9.55
N CYS A 82 14.44 1.12 9.00
CA CYS A 82 14.03 1.27 7.61
C CYS A 82 13.55 2.71 7.33
N GLN A 83 14.07 3.31 6.25
CA GLN A 83 13.81 4.69 5.86
C GLN A 83 12.66 4.79 4.84
N HIS A 84 12.16 6.02 4.65
CA HIS A 84 11.21 6.39 3.59
C HIS A 84 9.97 5.49 3.49
N GLY A 85 9.47 5.00 4.62
CA GLY A 85 8.29 4.16 4.68
C GLY A 85 8.53 2.67 4.45
N GLY A 86 9.78 2.22 4.28
CA GLY A 86 10.15 0.81 4.28
C GLY A 86 9.84 0.10 5.60
N TYR A 87 9.93 -1.23 5.60
CA TYR A 87 9.69 -2.05 6.78
C TYR A 87 10.61 -3.30 6.79
N PRO A 88 10.92 -3.89 7.96
CA PRO A 88 11.83 -5.04 8.04
C PRO A 88 11.35 -6.21 7.19
N ASN A 89 12.26 -6.87 6.48
CA ASN A 89 11.96 -8.08 5.74
C ASN A 89 11.90 -9.29 6.69
N PRO A 90 10.75 -9.95 6.88
CA PRO A 90 10.65 -11.06 7.83
C PRO A 90 11.43 -12.31 7.39
N ASN A 91 11.76 -12.42 6.09
CA ASN A 91 12.50 -13.54 5.52
C ASN A 91 14.00 -13.25 5.38
N ALA A 92 14.41 -12.00 5.59
CA ALA A 92 15.79 -11.56 5.50
C ALA A 92 16.05 -10.48 6.55
N CYS A 93 16.22 -10.90 7.80
CA CYS A 93 16.24 -10.00 8.96
C CYS A 93 17.29 -8.88 8.93
N ASN A 94 18.26 -8.94 8.02
CA ASN A 94 19.27 -7.90 7.83
C ASN A 94 18.97 -6.98 6.62
N SER A 95 17.72 -6.92 6.14
CA SER A 95 17.30 -6.00 5.09
C SER A 95 15.86 -5.50 5.27
N CYS A 96 15.57 -4.35 4.68
CA CYS A 96 14.22 -3.78 4.59
C CYS A 96 13.58 -4.13 3.24
N ILE A 97 12.25 -4.25 3.25
CA ILE A 97 11.42 -4.21 2.05
C ILE A 97 11.15 -2.72 1.74
N CYS A 98 11.47 -2.31 0.52
CA CYS A 98 11.48 -0.90 0.11
C CYS A 98 10.30 -0.56 -0.81
N PRO A 99 9.71 0.64 -0.66
CA PRO A 99 8.75 1.15 -1.63
C PRO A 99 9.37 1.21 -3.03
N THR A 100 8.52 1.14 -4.06
CA THR A 100 8.93 1.23 -5.46
C THR A 100 9.79 2.47 -5.70
N GLY A 101 10.90 2.31 -6.43
CA GLY A 101 11.85 3.39 -6.71
C GLY A 101 12.94 3.57 -5.65
N LEU A 102 12.89 2.84 -4.53
CA LEU A 102 13.93 2.82 -3.49
C LEU A 102 14.59 1.46 -3.38
N SER A 103 15.80 1.45 -2.84
CA SER A 103 16.64 0.27 -2.65
C SER A 103 17.65 0.47 -1.51
N GLY A 104 18.56 -0.49 -1.34
CA GLY A 104 19.52 -0.51 -0.23
C GLY A 104 18.96 -1.23 0.99
N THR A 105 19.85 -1.57 1.93
CA THR A 105 19.50 -2.32 3.13
C THR A 105 18.45 -1.61 3.98
N LEU A 106 18.48 -0.27 3.99
CA LEU A 106 17.59 0.57 4.79
C LEU A 106 16.62 1.40 3.94
N CYS A 107 16.49 1.15 2.63
CA CYS A 107 15.65 1.94 1.72
C CYS A 107 16.07 3.43 1.62
N ASP A 108 17.35 3.69 1.79
CA ASP A 108 17.99 5.01 1.76
C ASP A 108 18.63 5.34 0.40
N GLN A 109 18.59 4.39 -0.54
CA GLN A 109 19.19 4.54 -1.87
C GLN A 109 18.10 4.58 -2.95
N VAL A 110 18.34 5.34 -4.02
CA VAL A 110 17.45 5.32 -5.21
C VAL A 110 17.65 4.00 -5.94
N GLN A 111 16.55 3.34 -6.32
CA GLN A 111 16.62 2.12 -7.11
C GLN A 111 17.31 2.43 -8.45
N PRO A 112 18.39 1.71 -8.80
CA PRO A 112 19.07 1.94 -10.07
C PRO A 112 18.11 1.75 -11.24
N SER A 113 18.11 2.68 -12.18
CA SER A 113 17.35 2.52 -13.42
C SER A 113 17.83 1.25 -14.12
N SER A 114 16.96 0.26 -14.28
CA SER A 114 17.27 -0.87 -15.15
C SER A 114 17.50 -0.34 -16.57
N LYS A 115 18.60 -0.74 -17.22
CA LYS A 115 18.86 -0.40 -18.63
C LYS A 115 17.74 -0.85 -19.59
N TYR A 116 16.77 -1.64 -19.10
CA TYR A 116 15.56 -2.05 -19.82
C TYR A 116 14.46 -0.98 -19.85
N SER A 117 14.32 -0.12 -18.84
CA SER A 117 13.25 0.88 -18.77
C SER A 117 13.43 2.03 -19.76
N VAL A 118 14.65 2.25 -20.28
CA VAL A 118 14.92 3.30 -21.28
C VAL A 118 14.43 2.90 -22.69
N ARG A 119 14.28 1.60 -22.97
CA ARG A 119 13.90 1.13 -24.33
C ARG A 119 12.40 1.24 -24.65
N GLN A 120 11.54 1.47 -23.66
CA GLN A 120 10.11 1.63 -23.90
C GLN A 120 9.68 3.09 -24.13
N LEU A 121 10.57 4.06 -23.92
CA LEU A 121 10.31 5.48 -24.18
C LEU A 121 10.86 5.98 -25.52
N SER A 122 11.48 5.11 -26.33
CA SER A 122 12.07 5.46 -27.63
C SER A 122 11.35 4.87 -28.84
N LYS A 123 10.06 4.50 -28.70
CA LYS A 123 9.20 4.18 -29.84
C LYS A 123 8.04 5.18 -29.87
N SER A 124 8.34 6.37 -30.39
CA SER A 124 7.36 7.23 -31.08
C SER A 124 7.53 7.03 -32.58
#